data_AF-A0A1N7UDV6-F1
#
_entry.id   AF-A0A1N7UDV6-F1
#
_cell.length_a   1.000
_cell.length_b   1.000
_cell.length_c   1.000
_cell.angle_alpha   90.00
_cell.angle_beta   90.00
_cell.angle_gamma   90.00
#
_symmetry.space_group_name_H-M   'P 1'
#
loop_
_entity.id
_entity.type
_entity.pdbx_description
1 polymer ?
#
loop_
_entity_poly.entity_id
_entity_poly.type
_entity_poly.pdbx_seq_one_letter_code
_entity_poly.pdbx_strand_id
1 'polypeptide(L)'
;MSVTEIFELLGAALLSIAGSGAIIMALSSWLGKVWASRILMTETHKLNKELEETKRSLDLIKENTLRFQNDKILTYRAVAEIVARLLASLDTHEDGRLVGEAAQARFDEFNEQRLRAYGYLAMLAPQPVMDAHDGLMDLLLQISQGKAAYEWAEVRDKSLKMLNAVRLDIGIDKDPIAYNGNL
;
A
#
# COMPACT_ATOMS: atom_id res chain seq x y z
N MET A 1 -90.21 -20.52 22.91
CA MET A 1 -89.04 -21.00 22.15
C MET A 1 -88.97 -22.51 22.31
N SER A 2 -88.85 -23.23 21.20
CA SER A 2 -88.55 -24.66 21.23
C SER A 2 -87.06 -24.88 21.56
N VAL A 3 -86.72 -26.03 22.17
CA VAL A 3 -85.30 -26.38 22.48
C VAL A 3 -84.43 -26.36 21.21
N THR A 4 -85.01 -26.72 20.07
CA THR A 4 -84.40 -26.65 18.74
C THR A 4 -84.02 -25.23 18.31
N GLU A 5 -84.89 -24.23 18.52
CA GLU A 5 -84.58 -22.82 18.20
C GLU A 5 -83.41 -22.28 19.03
N ILE A 6 -83.27 -22.72 20.29
CA ILE A 6 -82.16 -22.33 21.17
C ILE A 6 -80.83 -22.91 20.64
N PHE A 7 -80.82 -24.18 20.20
CA PHE A 7 -79.64 -24.81 19.63
C PHE A 7 -79.22 -24.18 18.28
N GLU A 8 -80.18 -23.82 17.42
CA GLU A 8 -79.89 -23.13 16.16
C GLU A 8 -79.28 -21.75 16.37
N LEU A 9 -79.81 -20.97 17.32
CA LEU A 9 -79.27 -19.64 17.65
C LEU A 9 -77.86 -19.73 18.23
N LEU A 10 -77.62 -20.69 19.15
CA LEU A 10 -76.29 -20.92 19.73
C LEU A 10 -75.30 -21.45 18.69
N GLY A 11 -75.74 -22.33 17.79
CA GLY A 11 -74.93 -22.84 16.68
C GLY A 11 -74.52 -21.72 15.71
N ALA A 12 -75.46 -20.85 15.34
CA ALA A 12 -75.19 -19.68 14.49
C ALA A 12 -74.25 -18.66 15.18
N ALA A 13 -74.45 -18.40 16.47
CA ALA A 13 -73.58 -17.50 17.24
C ALA A 13 -72.14 -18.06 17.36
N LEU A 14 -71.98 -19.35 17.66
CA LEU A 14 -70.68 -20.02 17.73
C LEU A 14 -69.99 -20.10 16.37
N LEU A 15 -70.72 -20.40 15.29
CA LEU A 15 -70.18 -20.39 13.93
C LEU A 15 -69.72 -19.00 13.50
N SER A 16 -70.43 -17.95 13.87
CA SER A 16 -70.05 -16.56 13.60
C SER A 16 -68.76 -16.17 14.34
N ILE A 17 -68.62 -16.57 15.61
CA ILE A 17 -67.42 -16.31 16.42
C ILE A 17 -66.23 -17.15 15.94
N ALA A 18 -66.44 -18.43 15.64
CA ALA A 18 -65.39 -19.30 15.12
C ALA A 18 -64.93 -18.89 13.71
N GLY A 19 -65.86 -18.50 12.84
CA GLY A 19 -65.57 -18.03 11.49
C GLY A 19 -64.79 -16.71 11.48
N SER A 20 -65.18 -15.75 12.33
CA SER A 20 -64.43 -14.50 12.49
C SER A 20 -63.04 -14.73 13.10
N GLY A 21 -62.92 -15.63 14.09
CA GLY A 21 -61.62 -16.05 14.64
C GLY A 21 -60.69 -16.65 13.59
N ALA A 22 -61.19 -17.52 12.71
CA ALA A 22 -60.41 -18.10 11.62
C ALA A 22 -59.92 -17.04 10.62
N ILE A 23 -60.77 -16.07 10.26
CA ILE A 23 -60.39 -14.95 9.38
C ILE A 23 -59.31 -14.09 10.03
N ILE A 24 -59.47 -13.73 11.31
CA ILE A 24 -58.49 -12.93 12.04
C ILE A 24 -57.14 -13.65 12.11
N MET A 25 -57.13 -14.96 12.39
CA MET A 25 -55.89 -15.75 12.41
C MET A 25 -55.23 -15.82 11.03
N ALA A 26 -56.00 -16.03 9.97
CA ALA A 26 -55.48 -16.07 8.61
C ALA A 26 -54.86 -14.73 8.19
N LEU A 27 -55.56 -13.61 8.46
CA LEU A 27 -55.07 -12.27 8.18
C LEU A 27 -53.83 -11.92 9.03
N SER A 28 -53.81 -12.31 10.30
CA SER A 28 -52.66 -12.10 11.19
C SER A 28 -51.43 -12.88 10.72
N SER A 29 -51.61 -14.13 10.28
CA SER A 29 -50.53 -14.95 9.70
C SER A 29 -50.01 -14.35 8.40
N TRP A 30 -50.91 -13.90 7.51
CA TRP A 30 -50.52 -13.24 6.26
C TRP A 30 -49.74 -11.94 6.53
N LEU A 31 -50.25 -11.09 7.42
CA LEU A 31 -49.60 -9.84 7.79
C LEU A 31 -48.21 -10.12 8.39
N GLY A 32 -48.10 -11.08 9.31
CA GLY A 32 -46.82 -11.51 9.89
C GLY A 32 -45.79 -11.93 8.83
N LYS A 33 -46.21 -12.71 7.82
CA LYS A 33 -45.33 -13.10 6.69
C LYS A 33 -44.89 -11.89 5.88
N VAL A 34 -45.78 -10.95 5.57
CA VAL A 34 -45.46 -9.74 4.81
C VAL A 34 -44.46 -8.85 5.57
N TRP A 35 -44.67 -8.64 6.87
CA TRP A 35 -43.75 -7.85 7.69
C TRP A 35 -42.40 -8.54 7.87
N ALA A 36 -42.38 -9.85 8.13
CA ALA A 36 -41.13 -10.62 8.22
C ALA A 36 -40.35 -10.53 6.90
N SER A 37 -41.03 -10.70 5.76
CA SER A 37 -40.43 -10.57 4.44
C SER A 37 -39.89 -9.16 4.19
N ARG A 38 -40.63 -8.12 4.57
CA ARG A 38 -40.20 -6.73 4.42
C ARG A 38 -38.98 -6.39 5.28
N ILE A 39 -38.96 -6.84 6.53
CA ILE A 39 -37.81 -6.67 7.44
C ILE A 39 -36.60 -7.38 6.85
N LEU A 40 -36.75 -8.64 6.42
CA LEU A 40 -35.67 -9.40 5.79
C LEU A 40 -35.14 -8.72 4.53
N MET A 41 -36.02 -8.22 3.64
CA MET A 41 -35.61 -7.45 2.46
C MET A 41 -34.84 -6.17 2.83
N THR A 42 -35.26 -5.48 3.89
CA THR A 42 -34.61 -4.24 4.32
C THR A 42 -33.22 -4.52 4.91
N GLU A 43 -33.11 -5.52 5.78
CA GLU A 43 -31.83 -5.95 6.37
C GLU A 43 -30.88 -6.51 5.31
N THR A 44 -31.36 -7.36 4.40
CA THR A 44 -30.54 -7.88 3.29
C THR A 44 -30.07 -6.76 2.36
N HIS A 45 -30.92 -5.78 2.05
CA HIS A 45 -30.52 -4.62 1.27
C HIS A 45 -29.45 -3.79 1.99
N LYS A 46 -29.61 -3.55 3.29
CA LYS A 46 -28.63 -2.84 4.12
C LYS A 46 -27.29 -3.57 4.16
N LEU A 47 -27.30 -4.88 4.44
CA LEU A 47 -26.10 -5.71 4.46
C LEU A 47 -25.39 -5.75 3.10
N ASN A 48 -26.15 -5.87 2.00
CA ASN A 48 -25.58 -5.83 0.66
C ASN A 48 -24.93 -4.47 0.36
N LYS A 49 -25.55 -3.37 0.79
CA LYS A 49 -24.98 -2.04 0.65
C LYS A 49 -23.68 -1.89 1.44
N GLU A 50 -23.68 -2.27 2.72
CA GLU A 50 -22.50 -2.20 3.59
C GLU A 50 -21.36 -3.09 3.06
N LEU A 51 -21.69 -4.27 2.54
CA LEU A 51 -20.73 -5.18 1.91
C LEU A 51 -20.07 -4.53 0.69
N GLU A 52 -20.86 -3.90 -0.18
CA GLU A 52 -20.34 -3.29 -1.41
C GLU A 52 -19.51 -2.04 -1.12
N GLU A 53 -19.92 -1.25 -0.12
CA GLU A 53 -19.14 -0.12 0.41
C GLU A 53 -17.79 -0.59 0.97
N THR A 54 -17.80 -1.69 1.74
CA THR A 54 -16.59 -2.27 2.33
C THR A 54 -15.64 -2.81 1.27
N LYS A 55 -16.15 -3.54 0.26
CA LYS A 55 -15.34 -4.01 -0.88
C LYS A 55 -14.72 -2.84 -1.63
N ARG A 56 -15.50 -1.81 -1.93
CA ARG A 56 -15.00 -0.62 -2.62
C ARG A 56 -13.92 0.08 -1.82
N SER A 57 -14.09 0.21 -0.50
CA SER A 57 -13.06 0.76 0.38
C SER A 57 -11.78 -0.08 0.36
N LEU A 58 -11.91 -1.40 0.42
CA LEU A 58 -10.79 -2.33 0.35
C LEU A 58 -10.05 -2.22 -0.98
N ASP A 59 -10.77 -2.12 -2.10
CA ASP A 59 -10.19 -1.96 -3.43
C ASP A 59 -9.42 -0.65 -3.55
N LEU A 60 -9.96 0.46 -3.03
CA LEU A 60 -9.26 1.75 -3.01
C LEU A 60 -8.00 1.72 -2.14
N ILE A 61 -8.04 1.08 -0.97
CA ILE A 61 -6.86 0.94 -0.10
C ILE A 61 -5.81 0.08 -0.78
N LYS A 62 -6.21 -1.05 -1.38
CA LYS A 62 -5.33 -1.94 -2.13
C LYS A 62 -4.67 -1.22 -3.29
N GLU A 63 -5.45 -0.51 -4.11
CA GLU A 63 -4.93 0.24 -5.26
C GLU A 63 -3.93 1.32 -4.83
N ASN A 64 -4.28 2.13 -3.83
CA ASN A 64 -3.36 3.15 -3.32
C ASN A 64 -2.08 2.56 -2.73
N THR A 65 -2.20 1.45 -1.99
CA THR A 65 -1.03 0.77 -1.40
C THR A 65 -0.11 0.21 -2.48
N LEU A 66 -0.66 -0.46 -3.49
CA LEU A 66 0.10 -1.00 -4.61
C LEU A 66 0.76 0.10 -5.43
N ARG A 67 0.03 1.21 -5.70
CA ARG A 67 0.58 2.36 -6.40
C ARG A 67 1.76 2.96 -5.63
N PHE A 68 1.59 3.20 -4.33
CA PHE A 68 2.66 3.76 -3.49
C PHE A 68 3.90 2.85 -3.43
N GLN A 69 3.71 1.54 -3.29
CA GLN A 69 4.82 0.59 -3.35
C GLN A 69 5.53 0.60 -4.71
N ASN A 70 4.76 0.70 -5.81
CA ASN A 70 5.33 0.79 -7.14
C ASN A 70 6.16 2.07 -7.32
N ASP A 71 5.62 3.22 -6.93
CA ASP A 71 6.29 4.52 -7.03
C ASP A 71 7.61 4.52 -6.23
N LYS A 72 7.61 3.90 -5.04
CA LYS A 72 8.81 3.72 -4.22
C LYS A 72 9.87 2.87 -4.94
N ILE A 73 9.50 1.74 -5.53
CA ILE A 73 10.42 0.89 -6.31
C ILE A 73 10.98 1.64 -7.52
N LEU A 74 10.14 2.36 -8.26
CA LEU A 74 10.56 3.15 -9.41
C LEU A 74 11.55 4.26 -9.01
N THR A 75 11.27 4.95 -7.91
CA THR A 75 12.15 5.99 -7.36
C THR A 75 13.50 5.41 -6.97
N TYR A 76 13.51 4.29 -6.24
CA TYR A 76 14.77 3.64 -5.86
C TYR A 76 15.56 3.09 -7.04
N ARG A 77 14.89 2.61 -8.10
CA ARG A 77 15.57 2.24 -9.34
C ARG A 77 16.25 3.44 -9.99
N ALA A 78 15.56 4.57 -10.08
CA ALA A 78 16.13 5.80 -10.64
C ALA A 78 17.35 6.27 -9.83
N VAL A 79 17.25 6.24 -8.50
CA VAL A 79 18.38 6.58 -7.61
C VAL A 79 19.55 5.61 -7.79
N ALA A 80 19.30 4.30 -7.87
CA ALA A 80 20.35 3.32 -8.11
C ALA A 80 21.06 3.55 -9.45
N GLU A 81 20.33 3.95 -10.49
CA GLU A 81 20.91 4.31 -11.79
C GLU A 81 21.79 5.57 -11.71
N ILE A 82 21.35 6.58 -10.95
CA ILE A 82 22.14 7.79 -10.70
C ILE A 82 23.43 7.45 -9.93
N VAL A 83 23.33 6.65 -8.86
CA VAL A 83 24.48 6.21 -8.07
C VAL A 83 25.46 5.42 -8.93
N ALA A 84 24.97 4.50 -9.78
CA ALA A 84 25.84 3.76 -10.70
C ALA A 84 26.61 4.68 -11.66
N ARG A 85 25.96 5.74 -12.17
CA ARG A 85 26.63 6.76 -13.01
C ARG A 85 27.67 7.55 -12.23
N LEU A 86 27.37 7.93 -10.99
CA LEU A 86 28.30 8.65 -10.11
C LEU A 86 29.55 7.80 -9.82
N LEU A 87 29.37 6.52 -9.49
CA LEU A 87 30.47 5.59 -9.27
C LEU A 87 31.33 5.42 -10.53
N ALA A 88 30.71 5.15 -11.69
CA ALA A 88 31.42 5.03 -12.96
C ALA A 88 32.20 6.32 -13.31
N SER A 89 31.65 7.49 -12.96
CA SER A 89 32.31 8.78 -13.13
C SER A 89 33.59 8.89 -12.30
N LEU A 90 33.52 8.49 -11.03
CA LEU A 90 34.68 8.51 -10.14
C LEU A 90 35.76 7.53 -10.58
N ASP A 91 35.38 6.31 -10.95
CA ASP A 91 36.33 5.29 -11.44
C ASP A 91 37.13 5.81 -12.66
N THR A 92 36.45 6.51 -13.58
CA THR A 92 37.13 7.09 -14.75
C THR A 92 38.09 8.23 -14.41
N HIS A 93 37.87 8.94 -13.30
CA HIS A 93 38.72 10.04 -12.83
C HIS A 93 39.99 9.50 -12.16
N GLU A 94 39.84 8.51 -11.28
CA GLU A 94 40.94 7.93 -10.50
C GLU A 94 41.94 7.13 -11.35
N ASP A 95 41.50 6.58 -12.49
CA ASP A 95 42.38 5.96 -13.49
C ASP A 95 43.32 6.97 -14.20
N GLY A 96 43.31 8.26 -13.82
CA GLY A 96 44.19 9.29 -14.38
C GLY A 96 43.86 9.69 -15.82
N ARG A 97 42.65 9.36 -16.30
CA ARG A 97 42.25 9.58 -17.71
C ARG A 97 41.78 11.00 -18.03
N LEU A 98 41.73 11.90 -17.04
CA LEU A 98 41.17 13.25 -17.18
C LEU A 98 42.13 14.32 -16.68
N VAL A 99 42.41 15.33 -17.54
CA VAL A 99 43.25 16.49 -17.22
C VAL A 99 42.52 17.76 -17.68
N GLY A 100 42.54 18.81 -16.85
CA GLY A 100 42.10 20.16 -17.24
C GLY A 100 40.59 20.41 -17.18
N GLU A 101 40.04 21.08 -18.21
CA GLU A 101 38.64 21.55 -18.30
C GLU A 101 37.60 20.43 -18.14
N ALA A 102 37.96 19.20 -18.54
CA ALA A 102 37.14 18.00 -18.37
C ALA A 102 36.90 17.62 -16.89
N ALA A 103 37.78 18.02 -15.97
CA ALA A 103 37.62 17.74 -14.55
C ALA A 103 36.55 18.63 -13.90
N GLN A 104 36.46 19.91 -14.28
CA GLN A 104 35.43 20.82 -13.75
C GLN A 104 34.03 20.45 -14.23
N ALA A 105 33.87 20.16 -15.53
CA ALA A 105 32.57 19.72 -16.08
C ALA A 105 32.05 18.44 -15.39
N ARG A 106 32.96 17.53 -15.00
CA ARG A 106 32.59 16.30 -14.30
C ARG A 106 32.18 16.54 -12.84
N PHE A 107 32.74 17.57 -12.19
CA PHE A 107 32.33 17.97 -10.85
C PHE A 107 30.94 18.61 -10.83
N ASP A 108 30.62 19.42 -11.84
CA ASP A 108 29.27 19.98 -11.99
C ASP A 108 28.24 18.87 -12.22
N GLU A 109 28.56 17.91 -13.10
CA GLU A 109 27.72 16.73 -13.31
C GLU A 109 27.55 15.89 -12.03
N PHE A 110 28.63 15.70 -11.26
CA PHE A 110 28.56 15.01 -9.97
C PHE A 110 27.55 15.69 -9.03
N ASN A 111 27.63 17.02 -8.89
CA ASN A 111 26.73 17.78 -8.03
C ASN A 111 25.28 17.74 -8.50
N GLU A 112 25.04 17.83 -9.82
CA GLU A 112 23.71 17.71 -10.41
C GLU A 112 23.08 16.35 -10.08
N GLN A 113 23.83 15.26 -10.34
CA GLN A 113 23.38 13.90 -10.08
C GLN A 113 23.12 13.66 -8.59
N ARG A 114 24.02 14.13 -7.71
CA ARG A 114 23.83 14.06 -6.26
C ARG A 114 22.53 14.76 -5.83
N LEU A 115 22.29 15.98 -6.30
CA LEU A 115 21.08 16.74 -5.95
C LEU A 115 19.81 16.07 -6.48
N ARG A 116 19.87 15.50 -7.69
CA ARG A 116 18.75 14.75 -8.27
C ARG A 116 18.43 13.49 -7.45
N ALA A 117 19.44 12.71 -7.07
CA ALA A 117 19.26 11.54 -6.20
C ALA A 117 18.64 11.94 -4.86
N TYR A 118 19.16 13.00 -4.22
CA TYR A 118 18.62 13.52 -2.97
C TYR A 118 17.16 13.97 -3.10
N GLY A 119 16.82 14.68 -4.17
CA GLY A 119 15.44 15.11 -4.45
C GLY A 119 14.47 13.94 -4.63
N TYR A 120 14.90 12.88 -5.33
CA TYR A 120 14.10 11.65 -5.45
C TYR A 120 13.88 10.97 -4.10
N LEU A 121 14.94 10.80 -3.31
CA LEU A 121 14.85 10.15 -2.01
C LEU A 121 14.01 10.96 -1.03
N ALA A 122 14.19 12.28 -0.96
CA ALA A 122 13.48 13.15 -0.01
C ALA A 122 11.95 13.12 -0.15
N MET A 123 11.42 12.70 -1.30
CA MET A 123 9.97 12.60 -1.51
C MET A 123 9.33 11.39 -0.80
N LEU A 124 10.06 10.28 -0.65
CA LEU A 124 9.46 8.97 -0.32
C LEU A 124 10.29 8.11 0.64
N ALA A 125 11.60 8.38 0.75
CA ALA A 125 12.53 7.55 1.49
C ALA A 125 12.51 7.86 2.99
N PRO A 126 12.62 6.85 3.86
CA PRO A 126 12.75 7.06 5.28
C PRO A 126 14.17 7.51 5.65
N GLN A 127 14.33 8.08 6.84
CA GLN A 127 15.62 8.60 7.33
C GLN A 127 16.78 7.60 7.22
N PRO A 128 16.63 6.30 7.54
CA PRO A 128 17.75 5.35 7.40
C PRO A 128 18.27 5.19 5.97
N VAL A 129 17.42 5.38 4.96
CA VAL A 129 17.84 5.38 3.54
C VAL A 129 18.59 6.67 3.21
N MET A 130 18.09 7.82 3.70
CA MET A 130 18.77 9.11 3.55
C MET A 130 20.16 9.07 4.18
N ASP A 131 20.28 8.62 5.43
CA ASP A 131 21.57 8.54 6.14
C ASP A 131 22.58 7.62 5.43
N ALA A 132 22.10 6.50 4.87
CA ALA A 132 22.96 5.58 4.13
C ALA A 132 23.41 6.16 2.78
N HIS A 133 22.53 6.89 2.09
CA HIS A 133 22.87 7.63 0.88
C HIS A 133 23.89 8.75 1.18
N ASP A 134 23.67 9.53 2.23
CA ASP A 134 24.55 10.64 2.60
C ASP A 134 25.94 10.12 2.99
N GLY A 135 26.01 9.01 3.73
CA GLY A 135 27.28 8.36 4.02
C GLY A 135 28.06 7.86 2.79
N LEU A 136 27.36 7.48 1.71
CA LEU A 136 28.00 7.18 0.42
C LEU A 136 28.45 8.47 -0.28
N MET A 137 27.57 9.46 -0.40
CA MET A 137 27.87 10.71 -1.10
C MET A 137 29.00 11.50 -0.45
N ASP A 138 29.08 11.51 0.88
CA ASP A 138 30.18 12.15 1.62
C ASP A 138 31.53 11.52 1.29
N LEU A 139 31.60 10.18 1.20
CA LEU A 139 32.82 9.48 0.79
C LEU A 139 33.20 9.88 -0.65
N LEU A 140 32.25 9.82 -1.59
CA LEU A 140 32.51 10.18 -2.99
C LEU A 140 32.93 11.65 -3.15
N LEU A 141 32.39 12.56 -2.32
CA LEU A 141 32.81 13.95 -2.28
C LEU A 141 34.22 14.13 -1.74
N GLN A 142 34.58 13.40 -0.69
CA GLN A 142 35.94 13.45 -0.13
C GLN A 142 36.96 12.93 -1.16
N ILE A 143 36.64 11.84 -1.86
CA ILE A 143 37.48 11.30 -2.93
C ILE A 143 37.63 12.32 -4.05
N SER A 144 36.52 12.88 -4.57
CA SER A 144 36.59 13.85 -5.68
C SER A 144 37.35 15.15 -5.33
N GLN A 145 37.45 15.50 -4.04
CA GLN A 145 38.21 16.64 -3.55
C GLN A 145 39.68 16.28 -3.21
N GLY A 146 40.11 15.04 -3.43
CA GLY A 146 41.45 14.56 -3.05
C GLY A 146 41.69 14.49 -1.54
N LYS A 147 40.62 14.49 -0.72
CA LYS A 147 40.69 14.43 0.74
C LYS A 147 40.70 12.99 1.28
N ALA A 148 40.28 12.03 0.46
CA ALA A 148 40.31 10.60 0.73
C ALA A 148 40.84 9.86 -0.49
N ALA A 149 41.49 8.72 -0.27
CA ALA A 149 41.91 7.84 -1.35
C ALA A 149 40.70 7.03 -1.85
N TYR A 150 40.69 6.71 -3.15
CA TYR A 150 39.70 5.79 -3.69
C TYR A 150 40.04 4.35 -3.28
N GLU A 151 39.23 3.78 -2.39
CA GLU A 151 39.29 2.36 -2.02
C GLU A 151 37.99 1.66 -2.40
N TRP A 152 38.05 0.75 -3.38
CA TRP A 152 36.88 0.03 -3.88
C TRP A 152 36.11 -0.71 -2.78
N ALA A 153 36.82 -1.30 -1.82
CA ALA A 153 36.20 -2.02 -0.71
C ALA A 153 35.31 -1.10 0.15
N GLU A 154 35.75 0.14 0.42
CA GLU A 154 35.00 1.11 1.20
C GLU A 154 33.80 1.68 0.42
N VAL A 155 34.03 2.05 -0.85
CA VAL A 155 32.96 2.53 -1.75
C VAL A 155 31.86 1.47 -1.90
N ARG A 156 32.26 0.22 -2.06
CA ARG A 156 31.34 -0.92 -2.12
C ARG A 156 30.58 -1.12 -0.82
N ASP A 157 31.24 -1.04 0.34
CA ASP A 157 30.58 -1.18 1.65
C ASP A 157 29.48 -0.12 1.83
N LYS A 158 29.78 1.15 1.56
CA LYS A 158 28.78 2.24 1.61
C LYS A 158 27.65 2.01 0.61
N SER A 159 27.96 1.56 -0.61
CA SER A 159 26.97 1.25 -1.63
C SER A 159 26.04 0.12 -1.20
N LEU A 160 26.57 -0.96 -0.63
CA LEU A 160 25.79 -2.07 -0.08
C LEU A 160 24.94 -1.64 1.11
N LYS A 161 25.48 -0.80 1.99
CA LYS A 161 24.74 -0.23 3.13
C LYS A 161 23.51 0.54 2.64
N MET A 162 23.67 1.38 1.61
CA MET A 162 22.56 2.09 0.97
C MET A 162 21.54 1.11 0.35
N LEU A 163 22.00 0.13 -0.43
CA LEU A 163 21.10 -0.87 -1.05
C LEU A 163 20.34 -1.71 -0.02
N ASN A 164 20.98 -2.07 1.09
CA ASN A 164 20.32 -2.79 2.18
C ASN A 164 19.28 -1.92 2.90
N ALA A 165 19.55 -0.63 3.12
CA ALA A 165 18.55 0.29 3.67
C ALA A 165 17.33 0.40 2.74
N VAL A 166 17.55 0.48 1.43
CA VAL A 166 16.48 0.47 0.41
C VAL A 166 15.70 -0.85 0.44
N ARG A 167 16.37 -2.00 0.50
CA ARG A 167 15.71 -3.32 0.57
C ARG A 167 14.84 -3.47 1.82
N LEU A 168 15.34 -3.00 2.96
CA LEU A 168 14.58 -3.00 4.22
C LEU A 168 13.31 -2.15 4.12
N ASP A 169 13.37 -0.98 3.47
CA ASP A 169 12.21 -0.10 3.28
C ASP A 169 11.21 -0.63 2.24
N ILE A 170 11.68 -1.31 1.18
CA ILE A 170 10.80 -2.01 0.22
C ILE A 170 10.08 -3.17 0.92
N GLY A 171 10.78 -3.90 1.79
CA GLY A 171 10.19 -4.90 2.68
C GLY A 171 9.81 -6.24 2.04
N ILE A 172 10.19 -6.50 0.78
CA ILE A 172 9.98 -7.80 0.11
C ILE A 172 10.90 -8.87 0.72
N ASP A 173 12.18 -8.57 0.81
CA ASP A 173 13.21 -9.39 1.43
C ASP A 173 14.09 -8.48 2.29
N LYS A 174 14.19 -8.84 3.57
CA LYS A 174 14.83 -8.03 4.61
C LYS A 174 16.22 -8.53 4.99
N ASP A 175 16.62 -9.69 4.48
CA ASP A 175 17.92 -10.26 4.80
C ASP A 175 19.01 -9.43 4.11
N PRO A 176 20.01 -8.91 4.83
CA PRO A 176 21.02 -8.06 4.23
C PRO A 176 21.86 -8.82 3.20
N ILE A 177 22.19 -8.17 2.09
CA ILE A 177 23.18 -8.68 1.13
C ILE A 177 24.58 -8.23 1.55
N ALA A 178 25.55 -9.10 1.31
CA ALA A 178 26.96 -8.83 1.50
C ALA A 178 27.73 -9.19 0.23
N TYR A 179 28.86 -8.52 0.00
CA TYR A 179 29.79 -8.94 -1.04
C TYR A 179 30.63 -10.12 -0.53
N ASN A 180 30.48 -11.26 -1.19
CA ASN A 180 31.22 -12.49 -0.88
C ASN A 180 32.27 -12.83 -1.96
N GLY A 181 32.66 -11.85 -2.78
CA GLY A 181 33.74 -12.01 -3.74
C GLY A 181 35.12 -11.70 -3.14
N ASN A 182 36.16 -11.78 -3.96
CA ASN A 182 37.55 -11.73 -3.51
C ASN A 182 38.30 -10.42 -3.84
N LEU A 183 37.59 -9.41 -4.37
CA LEU A 183 38.17 -8.11 -4.77
C LEU A 183 37.68 -6.97 -3.88
#